data_AF-E9I1K5-F1
#
_entry.id   AF-E9I1K5-F1
#
_cell.length_a   1.000
_cell.length_b   1.000
_cell.length_c   1.000
_cell.angle_alpha   90.00
_cell.angle_beta   90.00
_cell.angle_gamma   90.00
#
_symmetry.space_group_name_H-M   'P 1'
#
loop_
_entity.id
_entity.type
_entity.pdbx_description
1 polymer ?
#
loop_
_entity_poly.entity_id
_entity_poly.type
_entity_poly.pdbx_seq_one_letter_code
_entity_poly.pdbx_strand_id
1 'polypeptide(L)'
;MIAISTMQFQESVETNFEAKFHQLVDKNRQLEEKVIRLESTVRQLESVIALQENTAASKSVDPLTERSSIPRTCREARLMDPSLNSGMHWIDPDGQGVGDDPIYVHCDMTTGTTSVPQDSEGPMDVGHCADPGCSTQRP
;
A
#
# COMPACT_ATOMS: atom_id res chain seq x y z
N MET A 1 -33.75 -43.62 -38.12
CA MET A 1 -32.43 -43.07 -37.74
C MET A 1 -32.48 -41.57 -37.44
N ILE A 2 -33.00 -40.72 -38.34
CA ILE A 2 -32.99 -39.24 -38.16
C ILE A 2 -33.69 -38.78 -36.86
N ALA A 3 -34.89 -39.28 -36.56
CA ALA A 3 -35.64 -38.90 -35.35
C ALA A 3 -34.97 -39.31 -34.03
N ILE A 4 -34.21 -40.42 -34.03
CA ILE A 4 -33.45 -40.86 -32.85
C ILE A 4 -32.27 -39.91 -32.61
N SER A 5 -31.59 -39.51 -33.69
CA SER A 5 -30.45 -38.59 -33.64
C SER A 5 -30.85 -37.19 -33.14
N THR A 6 -32.04 -36.71 -33.50
CA THR A 6 -32.56 -35.42 -33.03
C THR A 6 -32.94 -35.44 -31.56
N MET A 7 -33.56 -36.54 -31.08
CA MET A 7 -33.89 -36.69 -29.66
C MET A 7 -32.62 -36.72 -28.79
N GLN A 8 -31.61 -37.48 -29.19
CA GLN A 8 -30.32 -37.54 -28.48
C GLN A 8 -29.61 -36.18 -28.44
N PHE A 9 -29.70 -35.40 -29.52
CA PHE A 9 -29.13 -34.05 -29.55
C PHE A 9 -29.86 -33.09 -28.60
N GLN A 10 -31.20 -33.14 -28.54
CA GLN A 10 -31.97 -32.30 -27.61
C GLN A 10 -31.63 -32.61 -26.15
N GLU A 11 -31.56 -33.89 -25.78
CA GLU A 11 -31.20 -34.31 -24.43
C GLU A 11 -29.77 -33.88 -24.04
N SER A 12 -28.83 -33.95 -24.97
CA SER A 12 -27.45 -33.45 -24.77
C SER A 12 -27.39 -31.94 -24.56
N VAL A 13 -28.25 -31.17 -25.23
CA VAL A 13 -28.31 -29.71 -25.06
C VAL A 13 -28.93 -29.35 -23.71
N GLU A 14 -29.99 -30.05 -23.32
CA GLU A 14 -30.70 -29.83 -22.05
C GLU A 14 -29.79 -30.14 -20.85
N THR A 15 -29.12 -31.29 -20.85
CA THR A 15 -28.16 -31.68 -19.80
C THR A 15 -26.98 -30.72 -19.68
N ASN A 16 -26.44 -30.23 -20.81
CA ASN A 16 -25.35 -29.25 -20.81
C ASN A 16 -25.81 -27.89 -20.26
N PHE A 17 -27.02 -27.46 -20.60
CA PHE A 17 -27.59 -26.22 -20.07
C PHE A 17 -27.81 -26.31 -18.56
N GLU A 18 -28.37 -27.42 -18.09
CA GLU A 18 -28.59 -27.69 -16.66
C GLU A 18 -27.27 -27.72 -15.88
N ALA A 19 -26.23 -28.38 -16.42
CA ALA A 19 -24.90 -28.39 -15.82
C ALA A 19 -24.29 -26.98 -15.70
N LYS A 20 -24.41 -26.15 -16.76
CA LYS A 20 -23.94 -24.76 -16.74
C LYS A 20 -24.74 -23.89 -15.78
N PHE A 21 -26.04 -24.12 -15.68
CA PHE A 21 -26.91 -23.40 -14.74
C PHE A 21 -26.49 -23.70 -13.30
N HIS A 22 -26.31 -24.97 -12.95
CA HIS A 22 -25.78 -25.35 -11.64
C HIS A 22 -24.41 -24.77 -11.36
N GLN A 23 -23.49 -24.82 -12.34
CA GLN A 23 -22.17 -24.21 -12.19
C GLN A 23 -22.25 -22.70 -11.93
N LEU A 24 -23.18 -21.99 -12.58
CA LEU A 24 -23.37 -20.56 -12.40
C LEU A 24 -23.97 -20.25 -11.02
N VAL A 25 -24.91 -21.05 -10.55
CA VAL A 25 -25.48 -20.93 -9.20
C VAL A 25 -24.40 -21.12 -8.14
N ASP A 26 -23.54 -22.13 -8.30
CA ASP A 26 -22.42 -22.36 -7.37
C ASP A 26 -21.41 -21.21 -7.35
N LYS A 27 -21.07 -20.65 -8.53
CA LYS A 27 -20.20 -19.47 -8.61
C LYS A 27 -20.82 -18.25 -7.95
N ASN A 28 -22.13 -18.02 -8.13
CA ASN A 28 -22.82 -16.91 -7.47
C ASN A 28 -22.80 -17.07 -5.95
N ARG A 29 -23.09 -18.28 -5.43
CA ARG A 29 -22.97 -18.57 -3.99
C ARG A 29 -21.55 -18.30 -3.48
N GLN A 30 -20.52 -18.75 -4.20
CA GLN A 30 -19.14 -18.49 -3.81
C GLN A 30 -18.78 -17.00 -3.81
N LEU A 31 -19.31 -16.24 -4.77
CA LEU A 31 -19.13 -14.79 -4.84
C LEU A 31 -19.81 -14.09 -3.67
N GLU A 32 -21.05 -14.46 -3.35
CA GLU A 32 -21.79 -13.95 -2.19
C GLU A 32 -21.01 -14.17 -0.89
N GLU A 33 -20.47 -15.38 -0.68
CA GLU A 33 -19.63 -15.65 0.49
C GLU A 33 -18.33 -14.82 0.51
N LYS A 34 -17.70 -14.60 -0.66
CA LYS A 34 -16.51 -13.75 -0.75
C LYS A 34 -16.82 -12.30 -0.42
N VAL A 35 -17.97 -11.79 -0.87
CA VAL A 35 -18.44 -10.43 -0.55
C VAL A 35 -18.62 -10.29 0.95
N ILE A 36 -19.31 -11.24 1.61
CA ILE A 36 -19.50 -11.23 3.06
C ILE A 36 -18.15 -11.22 3.80
N ARG A 37 -17.18 -12.04 3.37
CA ARG A 37 -15.83 -12.08 3.96
C ARG A 37 -15.07 -10.75 3.78
N LEU A 38 -15.15 -10.15 2.60
CA LEU A 38 -14.51 -8.86 2.32
C LEU A 38 -15.15 -7.75 3.15
N GLU A 39 -16.48 -7.69 3.21
CA GLU A 39 -17.20 -6.71 4.05
C GLU A 39 -16.83 -6.85 5.53
N SER A 40 -16.73 -8.08 6.04
CA SER A 40 -16.25 -8.33 7.41
C SER A 40 -14.83 -7.82 7.62
N THR A 41 -13.95 -8.02 6.64
CA THR A 41 -12.54 -7.59 6.72
C THR A 41 -12.44 -6.07 6.69
N VAL A 42 -13.22 -5.40 5.84
CA VAL A 42 -13.29 -3.92 5.78
C VAL A 42 -13.74 -3.34 7.11
N ARG A 43 -14.84 -3.86 7.70
CA ARG A 43 -15.31 -3.43 9.02
C ARG A 43 -14.24 -3.62 10.10
N GLN A 44 -13.49 -4.73 10.03
CA GLN A 44 -12.39 -4.98 10.96
C GLN A 44 -11.27 -3.95 10.77
N LEU A 45 -10.85 -3.66 9.55
CA LEU A 45 -9.83 -2.65 9.26
C LEU A 45 -10.26 -1.25 9.69
N GLU A 46 -11.51 -0.86 9.44
CA GLU A 46 -12.08 0.43 9.89
C GLU A 46 -11.99 0.56 11.42
N SER A 47 -12.30 -0.51 12.16
CA SER A 47 -12.16 -0.52 13.62
C SER A 47 -10.71 -0.38 14.09
N VAL A 48 -9.76 -0.98 13.37
CA VAL A 48 -8.32 -0.88 13.68
C VAL A 48 -7.82 0.55 13.46
N ILE A 49 -8.24 1.19 12.37
CA ILE A 49 -7.88 2.58 12.05
C ILE A 49 -8.43 3.51 13.15
N ALA A 50 -9.69 3.33 13.56
CA ALA A 50 -10.29 4.14 14.63
C ALA A 50 -9.55 4.00 15.98
N LEU A 51 -8.90 2.87 16.25
CA LEU A 51 -8.05 2.68 17.44
C LEU A 51 -6.68 3.36 17.28
N GLN A 52 -6.11 3.38 16.08
CA GLN A 52 -4.81 4.02 15.81
C GLN A 52 -4.87 5.54 15.94
N GLU A 53 -5.97 6.18 15.57
CA GLU A 53 -6.18 7.63 15.72
C GLU A 53 -6.12 8.07 17.21
N ASN A 54 -6.59 7.22 18.12
CA ASN A 54 -6.51 7.47 19.57
C ASN A 54 -5.09 7.34 20.14
N THR A 55 -4.22 6.54 19.48
CA THR A 55 -2.79 6.45 19.84
C THR A 55 -1.93 7.55 19.22
N ALA A 56 -2.38 8.17 18.13
CA ALA A 56 -1.75 9.37 17.58
C ALA A 56 -2.06 10.63 18.43
N ALA A 57 -3.22 10.66 19.09
CA ALA A 57 -3.63 11.76 19.97
C ALA A 57 -2.87 11.85 21.31
N SER A 58 -2.07 10.84 21.68
CA SER A 58 -1.19 10.88 22.88
C SER A 58 0.24 11.36 22.59
N LYS A 59 0.54 11.76 21.34
CA LYS A 59 1.56 12.78 21.07
C LYS A 59 0.87 14.11 20.81
N SER A 60 0.05 14.55 21.75
CA SER A 60 -0.29 15.96 21.88
C SER A 60 1.02 16.72 22.06
N VAL A 61 1.55 17.26 20.97
CA VAL A 61 2.54 18.33 21.00
C VAL A 61 1.88 19.44 21.80
N ASP A 62 2.31 19.62 23.05
CA ASP A 62 1.96 20.78 23.85
C ASP A 62 2.23 22.03 23.00
N PRO A 63 1.24 22.92 22.75
CA PRO A 63 1.43 24.08 21.89
C PRO A 63 2.41 25.13 22.47
N LEU A 64 3.07 24.85 23.59
CA LEU A 64 3.80 25.82 24.39
C LEU A 64 5.17 25.32 24.90
N THR A 65 5.72 24.23 24.34
CA THR A 65 7.15 23.92 24.50
C THR A 65 7.89 24.13 23.18
N GLU A 66 8.48 25.32 23.07
CA GLU A 66 9.70 25.65 22.33
C GLU A 66 9.94 24.99 20.95
N ARG A 67 9.65 25.74 19.87
CA ARG A 67 10.44 25.75 18.62
C ARG A 67 11.03 24.40 18.14
N SER A 68 10.29 23.32 18.20
CA SER A 68 10.72 22.07 17.57
C SER A 68 10.38 22.16 16.08
N SER A 69 11.20 22.89 15.32
CA SER A 69 11.20 22.78 13.87
C SER A 69 11.37 21.32 13.48
N ILE A 70 10.55 20.82 12.57
CA ILE A 70 10.72 19.47 12.01
C ILE A 70 12.17 19.39 11.50
N PRO A 71 12.95 18.37 11.91
CA PRO A 71 14.36 18.28 11.55
C PRO A 71 14.48 18.14 10.03
N ARG A 72 15.49 18.76 9.42
CA ARG A 72 15.68 18.66 7.96
C ARG A 72 16.22 17.32 7.52
N THR A 73 16.86 16.60 8.45
CA THR A 73 17.46 15.29 8.20
C THR A 73 17.34 14.38 9.41
N CYS A 74 17.42 13.06 9.20
CA CYS A 74 17.49 12.08 10.29
C CYS A 74 18.70 12.32 11.22
N ARG A 75 19.82 12.82 10.66
CA ARG A 75 20.98 13.21 11.46
C ARG A 75 20.67 14.36 12.41
N GLU A 76 19.93 15.35 11.95
CA GLU A 76 19.48 16.47 12.79
C GLU A 76 18.51 15.97 13.87
N ALA A 77 17.55 15.11 13.51
CA ALA A 77 16.64 14.48 14.47
C ALA A 77 17.39 13.75 15.60
N ARG A 78 18.40 12.94 15.24
CA ARG A 78 19.26 12.23 16.20
C ARG A 78 20.08 13.16 17.10
N LEU A 79 20.52 14.32 16.58
CA LEU A 79 21.27 15.30 17.36
C LEU A 79 20.36 16.05 18.34
N MET A 80 19.12 16.33 17.93
CA MET A 80 18.09 16.94 18.77
C MET A 80 17.63 15.99 19.87
N ASP A 81 17.43 14.71 19.54
CA ASP A 81 17.05 13.67 20.49
C ASP A 81 17.81 12.35 20.21
N PRO A 82 18.93 12.13 20.92
CA PRO A 82 19.70 10.89 20.82
C PRO A 82 18.99 9.64 21.32
N SER A 83 17.82 9.78 21.97
CA SER A 83 17.02 8.65 22.44
C SER A 83 16.06 8.09 21.39
N LEU A 84 15.95 8.75 20.23
CA LEU A 84 15.12 8.27 19.13
C LEU A 84 15.60 6.92 18.61
N ASN A 85 14.66 5.99 18.46
CA ASN A 85 14.91 4.70 17.84
C ASN A 85 14.90 4.82 16.30
N SER A 86 15.63 3.94 15.62
CA SER A 86 15.51 3.76 14.17
C SER A 86 14.07 3.39 13.79
N GLY A 87 13.60 3.90 12.66
CA GLY A 87 12.22 3.70 12.21
C GLY A 87 11.76 4.83 11.31
N MET A 88 10.44 4.99 11.16
CA MET A 88 9.87 6.04 10.33
C MET A 88 9.73 7.35 11.10
N HIS A 89 10.21 8.44 10.53
CA HIS A 89 10.18 9.79 11.13
C HIS A 89 9.83 10.82 10.06
N TRP A 90 9.24 11.94 10.50
CA TRP A 90 9.01 13.11 9.65
C TRP A 90 10.26 13.97 9.60
N ILE A 91 10.65 14.37 8.40
CA ILE A 91 11.69 15.37 8.16
C ILE A 91 11.19 16.42 7.18
N ASP A 92 11.73 17.63 7.26
CA ASP A 92 11.43 18.72 6.34
C ASP A 92 12.74 19.21 5.69
N PRO A 93 13.16 18.60 4.57
CA PRO A 93 14.45 18.88 3.95
C PRO A 93 14.63 20.35 3.53
N ASP A 94 13.54 20.99 3.11
CA ASP A 94 13.51 22.40 2.69
C ASP A 94 13.45 23.34 3.90
N GLY A 95 12.87 22.85 5.00
CA GLY A 95 12.80 23.50 6.29
C GLY A 95 11.45 24.18 6.50
N GLN A 96 11.06 24.28 7.77
CA GLN A 96 9.71 24.70 8.14
C GLN A 96 9.24 25.98 7.43
N GLY A 97 8.17 25.84 6.64
CA GLY A 97 7.55 26.96 5.93
C GLY A 97 8.27 27.38 4.64
N VAL A 98 9.18 26.54 4.15
CA VAL A 98 9.88 26.69 2.87
C VAL A 98 9.61 25.44 2.04
N GLY A 99 9.32 25.61 0.75
CA GLY A 99 9.18 24.47 -0.16
C GLY A 99 7.90 23.67 0.06
N ASP A 100 8.01 22.37 -0.11
CA ASP A 100 6.91 21.42 0.00
C ASP A 100 6.69 20.95 1.45
N ASP A 101 5.59 20.23 1.68
CA ASP A 101 5.30 19.66 2.99
C ASP A 101 6.37 18.63 3.44
N PRO A 102 6.56 18.43 4.76
CA PRO A 102 7.46 17.42 5.30
C PRO A 102 7.22 16.03 4.73
N ILE A 103 8.27 15.22 4.63
CA ILE A 103 8.24 13.87 4.10
C ILE A 103 8.44 12.82 5.19
N TYR A 104 7.81 11.65 5.02
CA TYR A 104 7.91 10.52 5.95
C TYR A 104 8.94 9.49 5.47
N VAL A 105 10.04 9.36 6.21
CA VAL A 105 11.24 8.62 5.78
C VAL A 105 11.68 7.62 6.83
N HIS A 106 12.42 6.60 6.41
CA HIS A 106 13.08 5.70 7.35
C HIS A 106 14.41 6.30 7.79
N CYS A 107 14.54 6.58 9.08
CA CYS A 107 15.77 7.00 9.72
C CYS A 107 16.44 5.83 10.43
N ASP A 108 17.70 5.57 10.10
CA ASP A 108 18.55 4.80 10.99
C ASP A 108 19.19 5.76 11.99
N MET A 109 18.70 5.77 13.24
CA MET A 109 19.20 6.65 14.30
C MET A 109 20.54 6.18 14.88
N THR A 110 21.01 4.98 14.51
CA THR A 110 22.36 4.52 14.86
C THR A 110 23.40 5.28 14.05
N THR A 111 23.17 5.42 12.74
CA THR A 111 24.10 6.06 11.79
C THR A 111 23.73 7.53 11.48
N GLY A 112 22.46 7.89 11.65
CA GLY A 112 21.85 9.15 11.18
C GLY A 112 21.46 9.13 9.70
N THR A 113 21.40 7.95 9.05
CA THR A 113 21.09 7.83 7.62
C THR A 113 19.60 8.02 7.36
N THR A 114 19.29 8.81 6.32
CA THR A 114 17.94 8.98 5.78
C THR A 114 17.73 8.04 4.60
N SER A 115 16.69 7.20 4.63
CA SER A 115 16.25 6.38 3.49
C SER A 115 14.81 6.73 3.13
N VAL A 116 14.60 7.15 1.88
CA VAL A 116 13.25 7.45 1.37
C VAL A 116 12.69 6.16 0.76
N PRO A 117 11.60 5.59 1.32
CA PRO A 117 11.01 4.39 0.78
C PRO A 117 10.42 4.68 -0.59
N GLN A 118 10.74 3.83 -1.56
CA GLN A 118 10.11 3.83 -2.88
C GLN A 118 9.09 2.69 -2.92
N ASP A 119 7.91 2.94 -3.44
CA ASP A 119 6.80 1.99 -3.62
C ASP A 119 6.92 1.16 -4.90
N SER A 120 8.11 1.12 -5.53
CA SER A 120 8.25 0.59 -6.87
C SER A 120 8.04 -0.92 -6.91
N GLU A 121 6.94 -1.33 -7.56
CA GLU A 121 6.61 -2.72 -7.90
C GLU A 121 7.53 -3.34 -8.98
N GLY A 122 8.70 -2.75 -9.27
CA GLY A 122 9.70 -3.29 -10.18
C GLY A 122 10.71 -2.26 -10.71
N PRO A 123 11.80 -2.71 -11.35
CA PRO A 123 12.75 -1.83 -12.04
C PRO A 123 12.05 -1.08 -13.20
N MET A 124 12.20 0.25 -13.24
CA MET A 124 11.79 1.04 -14.40
C MET A 124 12.95 1.19 -15.39
N ASP A 125 12.72 0.89 -16.67
CA ASP A 125 13.70 1.14 -17.74
C ASP A 125 13.74 2.65 -18.03
N VAL A 126 14.68 3.32 -17.40
CA VAL A 126 15.07 4.68 -17.79
C VAL A 126 15.98 4.53 -19.01
N GLY A 127 15.40 4.68 -20.21
CA GLY A 127 16.11 4.45 -21.47
C GLY A 127 17.50 5.12 -21.55
N HIS A 128 18.30 4.73 -22.55
CA HIS A 128 19.68 5.18 -22.66
C HIS A 128 19.72 6.70 -22.88
N CYS A 129 20.21 7.42 -21.89
CA CYS A 129 20.51 8.84 -21.99
C CYS A 129 21.81 9.04 -22.79
N ALA A 130 21.77 9.94 -23.77
CA ALA A 130 22.91 10.25 -24.63
C ALA A 130 23.69 11.50 -24.18
N ASP A 131 23.23 12.17 -23.11
CA ASP A 131 23.78 13.44 -22.68
C ASP A 131 25.12 13.27 -21.93
N PRO A 132 26.10 14.19 -22.13
CA PRO A 132 27.35 14.19 -21.38
C PRO A 132 27.09 14.24 -19.87
N GLY A 133 27.57 13.24 -19.14
CA GLY A 133 27.42 13.13 -17.68
C GLY A 133 26.37 12.11 -17.23
N CYS A 134 25.61 11.52 -18.15
CA CYS A 134 24.68 10.46 -17.83
C CYS A 134 25.34 9.08 -17.99
N SER A 135 25.39 8.28 -16.91
CA SER A 135 25.96 6.93 -16.93
C SER A 135 25.03 5.94 -16.25
N THR A 136 24.60 4.91 -16.97
CA THR A 136 23.94 3.72 -16.42
C THR A 136 24.98 2.61 -16.33
N GLN A 137 25.43 2.26 -15.12
CA GLN A 137 26.29 1.08 -14.95
C GLN A 137 25.39 -0.16 -14.90
N ARG A 138 25.53 -1.04 -15.90
CA ARG A 138 24.89 -2.34 -15.92
C ARG A 138 25.73 -3.33 -15.08
N PRO A 139 25.14 -4.17 -14.22
CA PRO A 139 25.87 -5.26 -13.55
C PRO A 139 26.30 -6.36 -14.53
#